data_AF-A0A7X4FVR6-F1
#
_entry.id   AF-A0A7X4FVR6-F1
#
_cell.length_a   1.000
_cell.length_b   1.000
_cell.length_c   1.000
_cell.angle_alpha   90.00
_cell.angle_beta   90.00
_cell.angle_gamma   90.00
#
_symmetry.space_group_name_H-M   'P 1'
#
loop_
_entity.id
_entity.type
_entity.pdbx_description
1 polymer ?
#
loop_
_entity_poly.entity_id
_entity_poly.type
_entity_poly.pdbx_seq_one_letter_code
_entity_poly.pdbx_strand_id
1 'polypeptide(L)'
;MSRLADSIRQPWGRRSTRRRRAAAHAPRPEWRDTLKRRVLVAAWAFAIWVVAIEARLVHLQVVQHAELVARAGSQQRRTIEVHSKRGEILDRNGRVLAYSVDADTVYAVPTDIDEPAATARALCNALTECT
;
A
#
# COMPACT_ATOMS: atom_id res chain seq x y z
N MET A 1 29.53 -96.95 20.90
CA MET A 1 28.61 -97.45 21.94
C MET A 1 28.27 -96.33 22.91
N SER A 2 27.01 -95.89 22.91
CA SER A 2 26.26 -95.31 24.06
C SER A 2 26.76 -93.97 24.64
N ARG A 3 25.98 -92.92 24.92
CA ARG A 3 24.55 -92.54 24.91
C ARG A 3 24.57 -91.01 25.08
N LEU A 4 23.86 -90.24 24.24
CA LEU A 4 22.54 -89.67 24.53
C LEU A 4 22.46 -88.73 25.75
N ALA A 5 22.14 -87.48 25.42
CA ALA A 5 21.24 -86.56 26.13
C ALA A 5 21.59 -86.14 27.57
N ASP A 6 21.94 -84.86 27.75
CA ASP A 6 21.11 -83.96 28.56
C ASP A 6 21.66 -82.53 28.58
N SER A 7 20.87 -81.58 28.06
CA SER A 7 20.43 -80.37 28.79
C SER A 7 19.90 -79.31 27.82
N ILE A 8 18.71 -79.57 27.30
CA ILE A 8 17.79 -78.48 26.95
C ILE A 8 17.33 -77.87 28.29
N ARG A 9 17.83 -76.68 28.63
CA ARG A 9 17.19 -75.74 29.57
C ARG A 9 17.55 -74.30 29.18
N GLN A 10 16.62 -73.62 28.53
CA GLN A 10 16.58 -72.15 28.46
C GLN A 10 16.44 -71.60 29.90
N PRO A 11 16.88 -70.36 30.17
CA PRO A 11 15.82 -69.36 30.23
C PRO A 11 16.22 -68.03 29.63
N TRP A 12 15.42 -67.60 28.65
CA TRP A 12 15.15 -66.20 28.40
C TRP A 12 14.69 -65.57 29.71
N GLY A 13 15.54 -64.76 30.34
CA GLY A 13 15.21 -64.17 31.62
C GLY A 13 16.20 -63.12 32.11
N ARG A 14 15.73 -61.87 32.12
CA ARG A 14 16.15 -60.77 33.01
C ARG A 14 17.38 -59.93 32.62
N ARG A 15 17.11 -58.83 31.88
CA ARG A 15 17.11 -57.43 32.42
C ARG A 15 17.29 -56.38 31.31
N SER A 16 16.27 -56.13 30.49
CA SER A 16 16.23 -54.96 29.61
C SER A 16 15.57 -53.72 30.27
N THR A 17 15.19 -53.78 31.54
CA THR A 17 14.41 -52.72 32.20
C THR A 17 15.22 -51.53 32.70
N ARG A 18 16.55 -51.64 32.86
CA ARG A 18 17.37 -50.51 33.34
C ARG A 18 17.59 -49.43 32.27
N ARG A 19 17.58 -49.80 30.98
CA ARG A 19 17.87 -48.86 29.89
C ARG A 19 16.71 -47.91 29.56
N ARG A 20 15.46 -48.29 29.89
CA ARG A 20 14.27 -47.44 29.62
C ARG A 20 14.08 -46.27 30.59
N ARG A 21 14.55 -46.35 31.83
CA ARG A 21 14.36 -45.25 32.81
C ARG A 21 15.34 -44.08 32.62
N ALA A 22 16.52 -44.30 32.05
CA ALA A 22 17.52 -43.25 31.84
C ALA A 22 17.14 -42.27 30.70
N ALA A 23 16.29 -42.69 29.75
CA ALA A 23 15.86 -41.83 28.64
C ALA A 23 14.75 -40.82 29.01
N ALA A 24 14.10 -40.99 30.16
CA ALA A 24 12.95 -40.16 30.57
C ALA A 24 13.34 -38.80 31.17
N HIS A 25 14.63 -38.54 31.40
CA HIS A 25 15.11 -37.34 32.10
C HIS A 25 16.24 -36.60 31.36
N ALA A 26 16.32 -36.74 30.03
CA ALA A 26 17.25 -35.94 29.25
C ALA A 26 16.93 -34.43 29.46
N PRO A 27 17.85 -33.64 30.02
CA PRO A 27 17.60 -32.22 30.27
C PRO A 27 17.29 -31.53 28.94
N ARG A 28 16.26 -30.68 28.92
CA ARG A 28 15.95 -29.88 27.74
C ARG A 28 17.18 -29.03 27.43
N PRO A 29 17.65 -28.99 26.18
CA PRO A 29 18.87 -28.26 25.88
C PRO A 29 18.60 -26.76 26.03
N GLU A 30 19.38 -26.10 26.89
CA GLU A 30 19.18 -24.72 27.40
C GLU A 30 19.08 -23.65 26.28
N TRP A 31 19.62 -23.94 25.09
CA TRP A 31 19.54 -23.06 23.92
C TRP A 31 18.08 -22.82 23.46
N ARG A 32 17.18 -23.79 23.65
CA ARG A 32 15.77 -23.66 23.26
C ARG A 32 15.04 -22.63 24.10
N ASP A 33 15.34 -22.54 25.39
CA ASP A 33 14.67 -21.60 26.29
C ASP A 33 15.19 -20.18 26.09
N THR A 34 16.49 -20.03 25.78
CA THR A 34 17.05 -18.73 25.35
C THR A 34 16.44 -18.27 24.02
N LEU A 35 16.27 -19.17 23.05
CA LEU A 35 15.62 -18.85 21.76
C LEU A 35 14.15 -18.47 21.95
N LYS A 36 13.38 -19.23 22.73
CA LYS A 36 11.98 -18.91 23.04
C LYS A 36 11.84 -17.53 23.68
N ARG A 37 12.71 -17.19 24.64
CA ARG A 37 12.71 -15.87 25.28
C ARG A 37 12.95 -14.76 24.27
N ARG A 38 13.94 -14.91 23.39
CA ARG A 38 14.24 -13.93 22.33
C ARG A 38 13.08 -13.78 21.34
N VAL A 39 12.48 -14.88 20.91
CA VAL A 39 11.30 -14.87 20.02
C VAL A 39 10.11 -14.20 20.70
N LEU A 40 9.86 -14.47 21.98
CA LEU A 40 8.77 -13.86 22.73
C LEU A 40 8.96 -12.34 22.87
N VAL A 41 10.19 -11.89 23.15
CA VAL A 41 10.53 -10.45 23.21
C VAL A 41 10.32 -9.80 21.85
N ALA A 42 10.79 -10.43 20.76
CA ALA A 42 10.60 -9.92 19.41
C ALA A 42 9.11 -9.87 19.03
N ALA A 43 8.33 -10.89 19.38
CA ALA A 43 6.89 -10.94 19.14
C ALA A 43 6.15 -9.83 19.90
N TRP A 44 6.52 -9.57 21.15
CA TRP A 44 5.96 -8.45 21.93
C TRP A 44 6.34 -7.10 21.35
N ALA A 45 7.59 -6.90 20.95
CA ALA A 45 8.03 -5.67 20.30
C ALA A 45 7.25 -5.43 19.00
N PHE A 46 7.05 -6.48 18.19
CA PHE A 46 6.25 -6.40 16.97
C PHE A 46 4.78 -6.11 17.27
N ALA A 47 4.18 -6.77 18.27
CA ALA A 47 2.80 -6.53 18.67
C ALA A 47 2.57 -5.08 19.12
N ILE A 48 3.48 -4.52 19.93
CA ILE A 48 3.42 -3.11 20.34
C ILE A 48 3.53 -2.19 19.13
N TRP A 49 4.43 -2.50 18.20
CA TRP A 49 4.59 -1.71 16.98
C TRP A 49 3.33 -1.72 16.10
N VAL A 50 2.69 -2.88 15.93
CA VAL A 50 1.41 -2.99 15.22
C VAL A 50 0.33 -2.17 15.92
N VAL A 51 0.20 -2.30 17.25
CA VAL A 51 -0.79 -1.52 18.02
C VAL A 51 -0.57 -0.01 17.86
N ALA A 52 0.68 0.45 17.80
CA ALA A 52 0.98 1.87 17.56
C ALA A 52 0.52 2.33 16.17
N ILE A 53 0.69 1.50 15.14
CA ILE A 53 0.21 1.79 13.78
C ILE A 53 -1.32 1.85 13.76
N GLU A 54 -1.99 0.86 14.36
CA GLU A 54 -3.46 0.82 14.43
C GLU A 54 -4.02 2.03 15.18
N ALA A 55 -3.41 2.42 16.31
CA ALA A 55 -3.80 3.62 17.04
C ALA A 55 -3.65 4.89 16.18
N ARG A 56 -2.56 4.99 15.39
CA ARG A 56 -2.37 6.11 14.46
C ARG A 56 -3.43 6.10 13.36
N LEU A 57 -3.78 4.93 12.84
CA LEU A 57 -4.82 4.78 11.82
C LEU A 57 -6.18 5.22 12.35
N VAL A 58 -6.56 4.76 13.56
CA VAL A 58 -7.80 5.18 14.23
C VAL A 58 -7.83 6.69 14.45
N HIS A 59 -6.71 7.31 14.83
CA HIS A 59 -6.65 8.77 14.97
C HIS A 59 -6.95 9.49 13.64
N LEU A 60 -6.35 9.04 12.54
CA LEU A 60 -6.61 9.63 11.21
C LEU A 60 -8.04 9.37 10.74
N GLN A 61 -8.55 8.15 10.95
CA GLN A 61 -9.83 7.71 10.42
C GLN A 61 -11.05 8.12 11.26
N VAL A 62 -10.89 8.36 12.56
CA VAL A 62 -12.00 8.69 13.47
C VAL A 62 -11.90 10.14 13.91
N VAL A 63 -10.75 10.57 14.42
CA VAL A 63 -10.59 11.94 14.95
C VAL A 63 -10.50 12.96 13.81
N GLN A 64 -9.70 12.66 12.78
CA GLN A 64 -9.51 13.58 11.65
C GLN A 64 -10.44 13.32 10.46
N HIS A 65 -11.41 12.39 10.60
CA HIS A 65 -12.28 11.97 9.51
C HIS A 65 -13.00 13.13 8.82
N ALA A 66 -13.71 13.93 9.62
CA ALA A 66 -14.58 14.99 9.10
C ALA A 66 -13.78 16.06 8.35
N GLU A 67 -12.60 16.42 8.87
CA GLU A 67 -11.72 17.37 8.24
C GLU A 67 -11.14 16.83 6.93
N LEU A 68 -10.64 15.59 6.93
CA LEU A 68 -10.07 14.96 5.73
C LEU A 68 -11.12 14.77 4.64
N VAL A 69 -12.35 14.40 4.99
CA VAL A 69 -13.47 14.28 4.04
C VAL A 69 -13.88 15.65 3.49
N ALA A 70 -13.95 16.68 4.32
CA ALA A 70 -14.26 18.04 3.86
C ALA A 70 -13.21 18.57 2.88
N ARG A 71 -11.92 18.35 3.18
CA ARG A 71 -10.79 18.70 2.30
C ARG A 71 -10.83 17.89 1.00
N ALA A 72 -11.12 16.59 1.06
CA ALA A 72 -11.29 15.78 -0.15
C ALA A 72 -12.46 16.28 -1.00
N GLY A 73 -13.57 16.67 -0.36
CA GLY A 73 -14.74 17.23 -1.04
C GLY A 73 -14.41 18.51 -1.81
N SER A 74 -13.65 19.44 -1.21
CA SER A 74 -13.25 20.68 -1.89
C SER A 74 -12.24 20.47 -3.01
N GLN A 75 -11.36 19.46 -2.88
CA GLN A 75 -10.38 19.13 -3.92
C GLN A 75 -11.00 18.36 -5.10
N GLN A 76 -11.91 17.42 -4.82
CA GLN A 76 -12.54 16.60 -5.86
C GLN A 76 -13.65 17.35 -6.59
N ARG A 77 -14.43 18.18 -5.88
CA ARG A 77 -15.45 19.03 -6.50
C ARG A 77 -14.82 20.37 -6.85
N ARG A 78 -14.04 20.40 -7.92
CA ARG A 78 -13.81 21.65 -8.63
C ARG A 78 -15.12 21.99 -9.33
N THR A 79 -15.94 22.82 -8.71
CA THR A 79 -17.12 23.38 -9.37
C THR A 79 -16.62 24.27 -10.49
N ILE A 80 -16.61 23.75 -11.71
CA ILE A 80 -16.42 24.57 -12.90
C ILE A 80 -17.79 25.18 -13.14
N GLU A 81 -17.90 26.48 -12.88
CA GLU A 81 -19.10 27.23 -13.22
C GLU A 81 -19.23 27.24 -14.74
N VAL A 82 -20.18 26.48 -15.29
CA VAL A 82 -20.44 26.46 -16.72
C VAL A 82 -21.26 27.69 -17.05
N HIS A 83 -20.60 28.72 -17.56
CA HIS A 83 -21.32 29.89 -18.07
C HIS A 83 -22.19 29.47 -19.26
N SER A 84 -23.46 29.85 -19.22
CA SER A 84 -24.36 29.64 -20.36
C SER A 84 -23.89 30.46 -21.56
N LYS A 85 -23.94 29.88 -22.77
CA LYS A 85 -23.71 30.65 -24.00
C LYS A 85 -24.69 31.82 -24.09
N ARG A 86 -24.20 32.96 -24.56
CA ARG A 86 -25.04 34.14 -24.79
C ARG A 86 -25.99 33.84 -25.95
N GLY A 87 -27.23 34.31 -25.83
CA GLY A 87 -28.21 34.23 -26.92
C GLY A 87 -27.75 35.00 -28.16
N GLU A 88 -28.19 34.53 -29.32
CA GLU A 88 -27.94 35.17 -30.60
C GLU A 88 -28.71 36.51 -30.69
N ILE A 89 -28.07 37.54 -31.24
CA ILE A 89 -28.74 38.80 -31.59
C ILE A 89 -29.18 38.70 -33.04
N LEU A 90 -30.49 38.86 -33.26
CA LEU A 90 -31.13 38.84 -34.56
C LEU A 90 -31.63 40.23 -34.94
N ASP A 91 -31.56 40.59 -36.21
CA ASP A 91 -32.29 41.73 -36.77
C ASP A 91 -33.80 41.40 -36.92
N ARG A 92 -34.65 42.40 -37.21
CA ARG A 92 -36.10 42.25 -37.45
C ARG A 92 -36.47 41.21 -38.52
N ASN A 93 -35.54 40.95 -39.44
CA ASN A 93 -35.71 39.99 -40.53
C ASN A 93 -35.17 38.58 -40.18
N GLY A 94 -34.78 38.34 -38.92
CA GLY A 94 -34.25 37.05 -38.46
C GLY A 94 -32.79 36.78 -38.85
N ARG A 95 -32.04 37.80 -39.30
CA ARG A 95 -30.62 37.65 -39.66
C ARG A 95 -29.74 37.83 -38.43
N VAL A 96 -28.82 36.89 -38.19
CA VAL A 96 -27.88 36.93 -37.07
C VAL A 96 -26.89 38.09 -37.24
N LEU A 97 -26.76 38.91 -36.21
CA LEU A 97 -25.80 40.01 -36.12
C LEU A 97 -24.63 39.67 -35.19
N ALA A 98 -24.88 38.88 -34.13
CA ALA A 98 -23.84 38.44 -33.20
C ALA A 98 -24.24 37.11 -32.54
N TYR A 99 -23.28 36.21 -32.38
CA TYR A 99 -23.43 34.91 -31.72
C TYR A 99 -22.13 34.53 -30.99
N SER A 100 -22.21 33.59 -30.05
CA SER A 100 -21.05 33.08 -29.32
C SER A 100 -20.48 31.84 -29.98
N VAL A 101 -19.15 31.80 -30.16
CA VAL A 101 -18.39 30.63 -30.62
C VAL A 101 -17.51 30.11 -29.49
N ASP A 102 -17.28 28.80 -29.49
CA ASP A 102 -16.25 28.21 -28.63
C ASP A 102 -14.89 28.54 -29.23
N ALA A 103 -13.95 28.99 -28.39
CA ALA A 103 -12.61 29.37 -28.81
C ALA A 103 -11.58 28.78 -27.85
N ASP A 104 -10.51 28.23 -28.41
CA ASP A 104 -9.36 27.78 -27.64
C ASP A 104 -8.45 28.97 -27.32
N THR A 105 -8.12 29.14 -26.04
CA THR A 105 -7.16 30.14 -25.58
C THR A 105 -5.85 29.50 -25.20
N VAL A 106 -4.76 29.96 -25.81
CA VAL A 106 -3.39 29.60 -25.45
C VAL A 106 -2.77 30.76 -24.66
N TYR A 107 -2.11 30.47 -23.54
CA TYR A 107 -1.35 31.45 -22.77
C TYR A 107 0.06 30.92 -22.49
N ALA A 108 1.00 31.84 -22.33
CA ALA A 108 2.40 31.54 -22.05
C ALA A 108 2.81 32.14 -20.70
N VAL A 109 3.62 31.40 -19.94
CA VAL A 109 4.20 31.86 -18.67
C VAL A 109 5.69 32.12 -18.91
N PRO A 110 6.14 33.39 -18.97
CA PRO A 110 7.51 33.70 -19.39
C PRO A 110 8.62 33.13 -18.49
N THR A 111 8.34 32.89 -17.22
CA THR A 111 9.33 32.33 -16.26
C THR A 111 9.67 30.88 -16.53
N ASP A 112 8.80 30.16 -17.24
CA ASP A 112 8.93 28.72 -17.50
C ASP A 112 9.46 28.46 -18.92
N ILE A 113 9.95 29.50 -19.61
CA ILE A 113 10.41 29.44 -21.00
C ILE A 113 11.91 29.78 -21.04
N ASP A 114 12.72 28.77 -21.35
CA ASP A 114 14.19 28.92 -21.45
C ASP A 114 14.60 29.83 -22.61
N GLU A 115 13.97 29.68 -23.78
CA GLU A 115 14.31 30.40 -25.02
C GLU A 115 13.11 31.12 -25.66
N PRO A 116 12.73 32.32 -25.17
CA PRO A 116 11.51 33.01 -25.60
C PRO A 116 11.41 33.26 -27.11
N ALA A 117 12.52 33.64 -27.74
CA ALA A 117 12.55 33.95 -29.17
C ALA A 117 12.38 32.71 -30.06
N ALA A 118 12.91 31.55 -29.63
CA ALA A 118 12.76 30.29 -30.35
C ALA A 118 11.34 29.74 -30.18
N THR A 119 10.83 29.75 -28.95
CA THR A 119 9.45 29.31 -28.64
C THR A 119 8.41 30.15 -29.38
N ALA A 120 8.58 31.47 -29.45
CA ALA A 120 7.68 32.34 -30.20
C ALA A 120 7.64 31.99 -31.70
N ARG A 121 8.80 31.76 -32.34
CA ARG A 121 8.85 31.35 -33.75
C ARG A 121 8.18 30.00 -33.98
N ALA A 122 8.39 29.04 -33.08
CA ALA A 122 7.75 27.72 -33.17
C ALA A 122 6.22 27.83 -33.03
N LEU A 123 5.73 28.63 -32.09
CA LEU A 123 4.30 28.90 -31.91
C LEU A 123 3.70 29.58 -33.15
N CYS A 124 4.38 30.58 -33.71
CA CYS A 124 3.91 31.26 -34.92
C CYS A 124 3.77 30.31 -36.12
N ASN A 125 4.71 29.38 -36.28
CA ASN A 125 4.62 28.37 -37.34
C ASN A 125 3.46 27.39 -37.12
N ALA A 126 3.13 27.09 -35.86
CA ALA A 126 2.07 26.13 -35.51
C ALA A 126 0.66 26.73 -35.55
N LEU A 127 0.49 28.01 -35.20
CA LEU A 127 -0.82 28.66 -35.07
C LEU A 127 -1.25 29.44 -36.33
N THR A 128 -0.44 29.44 -37.40
CA THR A 128 -0.76 29.99 -38.72
C THR A 128 -1.11 31.48 -38.81
N GLU A 129 -1.07 32.22 -37.69
CA GLU A 129 -1.26 33.68 -37.67
C GLU A 129 -0.36 34.32 -36.59
N CYS A 130 0.65 35.07 -37.01
CA CYS A 130 1.43 35.99 -36.18
C CYS A 130 1.57 37.31 -36.94
N THR A 131 0.57 38.17 -36.81
CA THR A 131 0.63 39.58 -37.24
C THR A 131 0.96 40.48 -36.08
#